data_AF-A0A1X0Y9N2-F1
#
_entry.id   AF-A0A1X0Y9N2-F1
#
_cell.length_a   1.000
_cell.length_b   1.000
_cell.length_c   1.000
_cell.angle_alpha   90.00
_cell.angle_beta   90.00
_cell.angle_gamma   90.00
#
_symmetry.space_group_name_H-M   'P 1'
#
loop_
_entity.id
_entity.type
_entity.pdbx_description
1 polymer ?
#
loop_
_entity_poly.entity_id
_entity_poly.type
_entity_poly.pdbx_seq_one_letter_code
_entity_poly.pdbx_strand_id
1 'polypeptide(L)'
;MMRFVRRLATTLAIALLAMAVAVIATPGISSAQCDLTMSWNWATGECKPPPAAPAWYIPAPAYAPSFAGQDVPPPPPWPWWSPVAPTWSVGFHQWGVYLNGVWVPL
;
A
#
# COMPACT_ATOMS: atom_id res chain seq x y z
N MET A 1 46.42 -22.15 40.06
CA MET A 1 45.35 -21.12 40.02
C MET A 1 45.46 -20.18 38.80
N MET A 2 46.60 -19.52 38.54
CA MET A 2 46.73 -18.53 37.44
C MET A 2 46.41 -19.05 36.02
N ARG A 3 46.75 -20.31 35.68
CA ARG A 3 46.39 -20.90 34.37
C ARG A 3 44.88 -21.06 34.17
N PHE A 4 44.16 -21.39 35.24
CA PHE A 4 42.72 -21.60 35.18
C PHE A 4 41.98 -20.27 35.00
N VAL A 5 42.38 -19.26 35.77
CA VAL A 5 41.89 -17.88 35.65
C VAL A 5 42.15 -17.32 34.25
N ARG A 6 43.35 -17.55 33.69
CA ARG A 6 43.69 -17.10 32.33
C ARG A 6 42.81 -17.75 31.25
N ARG A 7 42.51 -19.05 31.38
CA ARG A 7 41.60 -19.76 30.45
C ARG A 7 40.15 -19.30 30.59
N LEU A 8 39.71 -19.02 31.81
CA LEU A 8 38.39 -18.46 32.07
C LEU A 8 38.24 -17.06 31.44
N ALA A 9 39.24 -16.20 31.62
CA ALA A 9 39.22 -14.84 31.04
C ALA A 9 39.22 -14.86 29.51
N THR A 10 40.00 -15.76 28.89
CA THR A 10 40.03 -15.89 27.42
C THR A 10 38.71 -16.43 26.87
N THR A 11 38.12 -17.44 27.52
CA THR A 11 36.80 -17.95 27.11
C THR A 11 35.70 -16.92 27.25
N LEU A 12 35.71 -16.14 28.33
CA LEU A 12 34.77 -15.03 28.53
C LEU A 12 34.93 -13.95 27.45
N ALA A 13 36.17 -13.55 27.15
CA ALA A 13 36.45 -12.56 26.11
C ALA A 13 35.98 -13.02 24.74
N ILE A 14 36.23 -14.29 24.38
CA ILE A 14 35.77 -14.88 23.13
C ILE A 14 34.24 -14.91 23.07
N ALA A 15 33.57 -15.29 24.15
CA ALA A 15 32.11 -15.31 24.20
C ALA A 15 31.51 -13.91 24.04
N LEU A 16 32.10 -12.90 24.70
CA LEU A 16 31.67 -11.50 24.58
C LEU A 16 31.90 -10.95 23.16
N LEU A 17 33.04 -11.26 22.54
CA LEU A 17 33.31 -10.91 21.14
C LEU A 17 32.32 -11.56 20.19
N ALA A 18 32.01 -12.85 20.38
CA ALA A 18 31.03 -13.55 19.58
C ALA A 18 29.61 -12.96 19.73
N MET A 19 29.20 -12.59 20.94
CA MET A 19 27.93 -11.90 21.18
C MET A 19 27.91 -10.52 20.51
N ALA A 20 28.98 -9.74 20.60
CA ALA A 20 29.07 -8.43 19.95
C ALA A 20 28.96 -8.55 18.43
N VAL A 21 29.67 -9.52 17.83
CA VAL A 21 29.58 -9.79 16.39
C VAL A 21 28.18 -10.26 16.00
N ALA A 22 27.54 -11.11 16.79
CA ALA A 22 26.17 -11.54 16.51
C ALA A 22 25.20 -10.33 16.50
N VAL A 23 25.31 -9.41 17.47
CA VAL A 23 24.48 -8.19 17.51
C VAL A 23 24.72 -7.27 16.32
N ILE A 24 25.96 -7.15 15.84
CA ILE A 24 26.31 -6.28 14.69
C ILE A 24 25.95 -6.94 13.36
N ALA A 25 26.15 -8.25 13.23
CA ALA A 25 26.01 -8.98 11.96
C ALA A 25 24.60 -9.54 11.74
N THR A 26 23.79 -9.71 12.77
CA THR A 26 22.35 -9.85 12.55
C THR A 26 21.85 -8.52 12.01
N PRO A 27 21.16 -8.48 10.85
CA PRO A 27 20.43 -7.30 10.42
C PRO A 27 19.19 -7.15 11.32
N GLY A 28 19.41 -6.91 12.60
CA GLY A 28 18.48 -6.15 13.40
C GLY A 28 18.62 -4.72 12.91
N ILE A 29 17.81 -4.33 11.94
CA ILE A 29 17.57 -2.93 11.59
C ILE A 29 16.87 -2.31 12.81
N SER A 30 17.53 -2.21 13.95
CA SER A 30 17.01 -1.57 15.15
C SER A 30 17.73 -0.25 15.26
N SER A 31 16.96 0.84 15.08
CA SER A 31 17.32 2.26 15.19
C SER A 31 17.89 2.98 13.97
N ALA A 32 18.26 2.30 12.88
CA ALA A 32 18.44 3.03 11.61
C ALA A 32 17.07 3.54 11.17
N GLN A 33 16.93 4.85 11.03
CA GLN A 33 15.73 5.48 10.48
C GLN A 33 15.41 4.76 9.17
N CYS A 34 14.21 4.17 9.06
CA CYS A 34 13.84 3.44 7.84
C CYS A 34 14.06 4.35 6.63
N ASP A 35 14.35 3.75 5.48
CA ASP A 35 14.38 4.48 4.21
C ASP A 35 13.11 5.33 4.06
N LEU A 36 13.22 6.47 3.36
CA LEU A 36 12.11 7.41 3.16
C LEU A 36 10.85 6.76 2.56
N THR A 37 11.00 5.61 1.88
CA THR A 37 9.90 4.86 1.27
C THR A 37 9.34 3.74 2.16
N MET A 38 9.87 3.55 3.36
CA MET A 38 9.53 2.45 4.26
C MET A 38 8.99 2.94 5.60
N SER A 39 8.22 2.06 6.24
CA SER A 39 7.63 2.27 7.57
C SER A 39 8.10 1.19 8.53
N TRP A 40 8.37 1.59 9.77
CA TRP A 40 8.77 0.67 10.84
C TRP A 40 7.56 -0.05 11.42
N ASN A 41 7.56 -1.38 11.38
CA ASN A 41 6.53 -2.19 12.01
C ASN A 41 6.95 -2.61 13.43
N TRP A 42 6.32 -2.02 14.45
CA TRP A 42 6.60 -2.32 15.86
C TRP A 42 6.26 -3.75 16.28
N ALA A 43 5.36 -4.43 15.57
CA ALA A 43 4.97 -5.80 15.89
C ALA A 43 5.98 -6.84 15.38
N THR A 44 6.67 -6.57 14.26
CA THR A 44 7.63 -7.50 13.66
C THR A 44 9.09 -7.04 13.79
N GLY A 45 9.34 -5.78 14.13
CA GLY A 45 10.69 -5.21 14.22
C GLY A 45 11.35 -5.06 12.85
N GLU A 46 10.58 -4.83 11.79
CA GLU A 46 11.07 -4.75 10.42
C GLU A 46 10.69 -3.41 9.78
N CYS A 47 11.60 -2.85 8.97
CA CYS A 47 11.26 -1.79 8.01
C CYS A 47 10.69 -2.44 6.74
N LYS A 48 9.46 -2.08 6.35
CA LYS A 48 8.84 -2.52 5.10
C LYS A 48 8.16 -1.34 4.40
N PRO A 49 8.05 -1.37 3.06
CA PRO A 49 7.17 -0.46 2.35
C PRO A 49 5.75 -0.51 2.95
N PRO A 50 5.05 0.63 3.07
CA PRO A 50 3.66 0.62 3.46
C PRO A 50 2.84 -0.32 2.57
N PRO A 51 1.85 -1.03 3.12
CA PRO A 51 0.96 -1.83 2.30
C PRO A 51 0.28 -0.94 1.25
N ALA A 52 -0.03 -1.52 0.08
CA ALA A 52 -0.83 -0.84 -0.92
C ALA A 52 -2.15 -0.35 -0.30
N ALA A 53 -2.65 0.78 -0.79
CA ALA A 53 -3.97 1.26 -0.39
C ALA A 53 -4.99 0.12 -0.59
N PRO A 54 -5.85 -0.14 0.40
CA PRO A 54 -6.84 -1.20 0.26
C PRO A 54 -7.81 -0.86 -0.85
N ALA A 55 -8.41 -1.88 -1.48
CA ALA A 55 -9.27 -1.71 -2.65
C ALA A 55 -10.45 -0.74 -2.42
N TRP A 56 -10.97 -0.67 -1.19
CA TRP A 56 -12.04 0.27 -0.81
C TRP A 56 -11.60 1.75 -0.73
N TYR A 57 -10.29 2.01 -0.69
CA TYR A 57 -9.70 3.35 -0.66
C TYR A 57 -9.13 3.78 -2.02
N ILE A 58 -9.64 3.19 -3.11
CA ILE A 58 -9.32 3.66 -4.46
C ILE A 58 -10.20 4.88 -4.73
N PRO A 59 -9.62 6.06 -4.98
CA PRO A 59 -10.43 7.23 -5.32
C PRO A 59 -11.17 6.98 -6.64
N ALA A 60 -12.39 7.50 -6.75
CA ALA A 60 -13.15 7.45 -7.99
C ALA A 60 -12.35 8.10 -9.13
N PRO A 61 -12.43 7.58 -10.36
CA PRO A 61 -11.71 8.17 -11.48
C PRO A 61 -12.21 9.60 -11.75
N ALA A 62 -11.34 10.47 -12.26
CA ALA A 62 -11.63 11.90 -12.38
C ALA A 62 -12.83 12.23 -13.29
N TYR A 63 -13.19 11.34 -14.21
CA TYR A 63 -14.37 11.48 -15.06
C TYR A 63 -15.67 11.05 -14.38
N ALA A 64 -15.59 10.25 -13.30
CA ALA A 64 -16.77 9.74 -12.64
C ALA A 64 -17.49 10.90 -11.94
N PRO A 65 -18.81 11.04 -12.15
CA PRO A 65 -19.60 11.98 -11.38
C PRO A 65 -19.46 11.72 -9.87
N SER A 66 -19.57 12.76 -9.04
CA SER A 66 -19.40 12.64 -7.58
C SER A 66 -20.40 11.71 -6.89
N PHE A 67 -21.53 11.43 -7.54
CA PHE A 67 -22.56 10.50 -7.07
C PHE A 67 -22.36 9.07 -7.58
N ALA A 68 -21.37 8.84 -8.43
CA ALA A 68 -21.13 7.54 -9.06
C ALA A 68 -20.12 6.72 -8.23
N GLY A 69 -20.16 5.40 -8.36
CA GLY A 69 -19.28 4.50 -7.61
C GLY A 69 -17.81 4.57 -8.03
N GLN A 70 -16.94 3.85 -7.30
CA GLN A 70 -15.52 3.73 -7.64
C GLN A 70 -15.29 2.97 -8.96
N ASP A 71 -16.20 2.06 -9.31
CA ASP A 71 -16.07 1.15 -10.46
C ASP A 71 -16.84 1.61 -11.72
N VAL A 72 -17.07 2.91 -11.86
CA VAL A 72 -17.79 3.45 -13.02
C VAL A 72 -16.90 3.32 -14.25
N PRO A 73 -17.37 2.67 -15.34
CA PRO A 73 -16.57 2.53 -16.55
C PRO A 73 -16.41 3.89 -17.24
N PRO A 74 -15.38 4.06 -18.10
CA PRO A 74 -15.22 5.28 -18.90
C PRO A 74 -16.49 5.61 -19.71
N PRO A 75 -16.79 6.90 -19.93
CA PRO A 75 -17.94 7.30 -20.74
C PRO A 75 -17.79 6.80 -22.18
N PRO A 76 -18.89 6.35 -22.82
CA PRO A 76 -18.86 5.98 -24.23
C PRO A 76 -18.67 7.23 -25.10
N PRO A 77 -18.24 7.07 -26.37
CA PRO A 77 -18.24 8.15 -27.33
C PRO A 77 -19.63 8.77 -27.47
N TRP A 78 -19.69 10.09 -27.70
CA TRP A 78 -20.96 10.76 -27.90
C TRP A 78 -21.62 10.25 -29.19
N PRO A 79 -22.82 9.64 -29.11
CA PRO A 79 -23.52 9.15 -30.29
C PRO A 79 -24.06 10.29 -31.17
N TRP A 80 -23.86 10.17 -32.48
CA TRP A 80 -24.21 11.21 -33.47
C TRP A 80 -25.70 11.59 -33.51
N TRP A 81 -26.59 10.67 -33.12
CA TRP A 81 -28.03 10.87 -33.12
C TRP A 81 -28.53 11.59 -31.87
N SER A 82 -27.71 11.65 -30.80
CA SER A 82 -28.15 12.23 -29.53
C SER A 82 -27.80 13.71 -29.46
N PRO A 83 -28.78 14.59 -29.19
CA PRO A 83 -28.52 16.00 -28.94
C PRO A 83 -27.84 16.27 -27.59
N VAL A 84 -27.72 15.27 -26.72
CA VAL A 84 -27.15 15.37 -25.36
C VAL A 84 -26.04 14.35 -25.13
N ALA A 85 -25.07 14.71 -24.30
CA ALA A 85 -23.95 13.84 -23.96
C ALA A 85 -24.41 12.63 -23.10
N PRO A 86 -23.73 11.48 -23.21
CA PRO A 86 -23.93 10.35 -22.31
C PRO A 86 -23.77 10.74 -20.85
N THR A 87 -24.66 10.26 -19.99
CA THR A 87 -24.61 10.44 -18.54
C THR A 87 -24.65 9.08 -17.84
N TRP A 88 -24.05 9.01 -16.66
CA TRP A 88 -24.09 7.82 -15.82
C TRP A 88 -25.39 7.79 -15.01
N SER A 89 -26.13 6.68 -15.10
CA SER A 89 -27.29 6.45 -14.23
C SER A 89 -26.93 5.54 -13.06
N VAL A 90 -27.10 6.03 -11.83
CA VAL A 90 -26.94 5.22 -10.61
C VAL A 90 -28.05 4.17 -10.48
N GLY A 91 -29.28 4.50 -10.89
CA GLY A 91 -30.40 3.56 -10.82
C GLY A 91 -30.21 2.36 -11.75
N PHE A 92 -29.65 2.60 -12.93
CA PHE A 92 -29.43 1.55 -13.93
C PHE A 92 -28.01 0.98 -13.95
N HIS A 93 -27.07 1.59 -13.21
CA HIS A 93 -25.63 1.28 -13.25
C HIS A 93 -25.08 1.17 -14.69
N GLN A 94 -25.48 2.10 -15.55
CA GLN A 94 -25.09 2.10 -16.97
C GLN A 94 -25.01 3.53 -17.53
N TRP A 95 -24.25 3.68 -18.61
CA TRP A 95 -24.24 4.90 -19.41
C TRP A 95 -25.48 4.98 -20.29
N GLY A 96 -25.92 6.20 -20.60
CA GLY A 96 -27.07 6.41 -21.45
C GLY A 96 -27.43 7.87 -21.61
N VAL A 97 -28.53 8.13 -22.30
CA VAL A 97 -29.06 9.49 -22.52
C VAL A 97 -30.54 9.54 -22.17
N TYR A 98 -30.98 10.67 -21.61
CA TYR A 98 -32.40 10.95 -21.40
C TYR A 98 -32.95 11.76 -22.57
N LEU A 99 -33.85 11.16 -23.34
CA LEU A 99 -34.54 11.82 -24.45
C LEU A 99 -36.03 11.87 -24.14
N ASN A 100 -36.59 13.09 -24.02
CA ASN A 100 -38.02 13.30 -23.75
C ASN A 100 -38.53 12.52 -22.52
N GLY A 101 -37.71 12.42 -21.48
CA GLY A 101 -38.03 11.68 -20.24
C GLY A 101 -37.83 10.17 -20.33
N VAL A 102 -37.37 9.63 -21.47
CA VAL A 102 -37.08 8.20 -21.66
C VAL A 102 -35.58 7.96 -21.54
N TRP A 103 -35.21 6.92 -20.79
CA TRP A 103 -33.82 6.45 -20.70
C TRP A 103 -33.45 5.56 -21.89
N VAL A 104 -32.37 5.91 -22.58
CA VAL A 104 -31.78 5.11 -23.66
C VAL A 104 -30.36 4.68 -23.23
N PRO A 105 -30.11 3.38 -22.98
CA PRO A 105 -28.79 2.89 -22.61
C PRO A 105 -27.80 2.97 -23.79
N LEU A 106 -26.52 3.13 -23.47
CA LEU A 106 -25.39 3.21 -24.41
C LEU A 106 -24.31 2.20 -24.07
#